data_AF-A0A183H5G4-F1
#
_entry.id   AF-A0A183H5G4-F1
#
_cell.length_a   1.000
_cell.length_b   1.000
_cell.length_c   1.000
_cell.angle_alpha   90.00
_cell.angle_beta   90.00
_cell.angle_gamma   90.00
#
_symmetry.space_group_name_H-M   'P 1'
#
loop_
_entity.id
_entity.type
_entity.pdbx_description
1 polymer ?
#
loop_
_entity_poly.entity_id
_entity_poly.type
_entity_poly.pdbx_seq_one_letter_code
_entity_poly.pdbx_strand_id
1 'polypeptide(L)'
;MYTSFSKNFSAIYDLRPWVISGENNLRVLMDLDDRQILDTVCCMDAHSLSGPTGCQTYAPLLLRNRGGGHSLVDAVSQALWGVIDKSNTLRDALYHTLYAMETNFRGRWATSLMKLGLNFDIWMMQRHWSNIIECNDPGFPLEQIHILVLAQVLNRPIIVFPIESSKLNPFPARDRRPDGWKHPVEGFYPQLPGLNNYRLCPPLLLGYINGNFHALVLPPRPIVGRVDTGRPSRIYRYIRCPPYPLTEYVQFVMDAKEAEDFVKDNIVVDVDCNGQQWIYHSTFGSPHAKNDLGFLLWKDWIKAHFPKIIREDCEVIFFMSLICESVILLF
;
A
#
# COMPACT_ATOMS: atom_id res chain seq x y z
N MET A 1 -22.31 41.18 18.22
CA MET A 1 -22.32 39.82 18.81
C MET A 1 -21.46 38.96 17.91
N TYR A 2 -20.16 38.84 18.23
CA TYR A 2 -19.20 38.09 17.42
C TYR A 2 -19.35 36.59 17.72
N THR A 3 -19.84 35.81 16.75
CA THR A 3 -19.79 34.35 16.80
C THR A 3 -18.37 33.88 16.47
N SER A 4 -17.70 33.38 17.51
CA SER A 4 -16.44 32.65 17.45
C SER A 4 -16.55 31.47 16.47
N PHE A 5 -15.85 31.55 15.33
CA PHE A 5 -15.58 30.38 14.51
C PHE A 5 -14.38 29.66 15.11
N SER A 6 -14.62 28.49 15.72
CA SER A 6 -13.58 27.54 16.09
C SER A 6 -12.76 27.20 14.84
N LYS A 7 -11.48 27.59 14.83
CA LYS A 7 -10.51 27.12 13.83
C LYS A 7 -10.08 25.73 14.24
N ASN A 8 -10.62 24.68 13.62
CA ASN A 8 -10.07 23.33 13.75
C ASN A 8 -8.68 23.33 13.09
N PHE A 9 -7.62 23.36 13.90
CA PHE A 9 -6.26 23.17 13.43
C PHE A 9 -5.98 21.67 13.32
N SER A 10 -5.87 21.15 12.09
CA SER A 10 -5.27 19.85 11.83
C SER A 10 -3.78 19.95 12.15
N ALA A 11 -3.36 19.48 13.32
CA ALA A 11 -1.95 19.47 13.69
C ALA A 11 -1.26 18.30 12.96
N ILE A 12 -0.21 18.61 12.19
CA ILE A 12 0.63 17.62 11.54
C ILE A 12 1.86 17.40 12.42
N TYR A 13 2.10 16.16 12.83
CA TYR A 13 3.12 15.84 13.83
C TYR A 13 4.35 15.16 13.22
N ASP A 14 5.52 15.70 13.52
CA ASP A 14 6.81 15.11 13.15
C ASP A 14 7.17 13.99 14.13
N LEU A 15 7.12 12.73 13.67
CA LEU A 15 7.43 11.55 14.47
C LEU A 15 8.94 11.20 14.48
N ARG A 16 9.77 11.87 13.67
CA ARG A 16 11.22 11.59 13.55
C ARG A 16 12.01 11.74 14.87
N PRO A 17 11.76 12.74 15.73
CA PRO A 17 12.46 12.85 17.02
C PRO A 17 12.29 11.61 17.90
N TRP A 18 11.20 10.86 17.71
CA TRP A 18 10.90 9.64 18.46
C TRP A 18 11.53 8.38 17.82
N VAL A 19 11.63 8.30 16.48
CA VAL A 19 12.46 7.28 15.78
C VAL A 19 13.91 7.31 16.29
N ILE A 20 14.42 8.52 16.57
CA ILE A 20 15.78 8.76 17.07
C ILE A 20 15.92 8.46 18.58
N SER A 21 14.82 8.47 19.35
CA SER A 21 14.85 8.36 20.82
C SER A 21 15.29 6.99 21.37
N GLY A 22 15.30 5.95 20.54
CA GLY A 22 15.91 4.65 20.88
C GLY A 22 15.08 3.71 21.74
N GLU A 23 13.84 4.07 22.12
CA GLU A 23 12.94 3.19 22.90
C GLU A 23 12.42 2.02 22.05
N ASN A 24 13.14 0.90 22.07
CA ASN A 24 12.90 -0.25 21.19
C ASN A 24 11.49 -0.86 21.30
N ASN A 25 10.82 -0.76 22.45
CA ASN A 25 9.51 -1.37 22.69
C ASN A 25 8.34 -0.61 22.06
N LEU A 26 8.58 0.58 21.53
CA LEU A 26 7.56 1.45 20.97
C LEU A 26 7.75 1.68 19.46
N ARG A 27 8.77 1.04 18.83
CA ARG A 27 9.14 1.25 17.41
C ARG A 27 8.09 0.66 16.47
N VAL A 28 6.99 1.40 16.28
CA VAL A 28 5.95 1.13 15.28
C VAL A 28 6.45 1.43 13.87
N LEU A 29 7.45 2.31 13.73
CA LEU A 29 8.04 2.70 12.44
C LEU A 29 9.33 1.91 12.16
N MET A 30 9.55 1.60 10.89
CA MET A 30 10.83 1.11 10.39
C MET A 30 11.87 2.23 10.42
N ASP A 31 13.12 1.87 10.73
CA ASP A 31 14.27 2.78 10.75
C ASP A 31 14.98 2.64 9.39
N LEU A 32 14.62 3.52 8.44
CA LEU A 32 15.07 3.50 7.05
C LEU A 32 15.46 4.91 6.61
N ASP A 33 16.36 5.02 5.65
CA ASP A 33 16.70 6.32 5.06
C ASP A 33 15.50 6.83 4.25
N ASP A 34 14.89 7.92 4.70
CA ASP A 34 13.78 8.61 4.02
C ASP A 34 14.06 8.80 2.53
N ARG A 35 15.32 9.02 2.13
CA ARG A 35 15.72 9.21 0.73
C ARG A 35 15.47 7.96 -0.11
N GLN A 36 15.66 6.76 0.43
CA GLN A 36 15.43 5.51 -0.30
C GLN A 36 13.94 5.28 -0.55
N ILE A 37 13.11 5.55 0.46
CA ILE A 37 11.66 5.45 0.35
C ILE A 37 11.14 6.49 -0.63
N LEU A 38 11.65 7.72 -0.53
CA LEU A 38 11.30 8.81 -1.43
C LEU A 38 11.74 8.55 -2.87
N ASP A 39 12.93 8.00 -3.12
CA ASP A 39 13.39 7.63 -4.47
C ASP A 39 12.48 6.56 -5.09
N THR A 40 12.06 5.58 -4.29
CA THR A 40 11.21 4.46 -4.75
C THR A 40 9.77 4.90 -5.00
N VAL A 41 9.16 5.61 -4.05
CA VAL A 41 7.73 5.92 -4.06
C VAL A 41 7.46 7.26 -4.76
N CYS A 42 8.44 8.16 -4.77
CA CYS A 42 8.45 9.51 -5.34
C CYS A 42 7.05 10.09 -5.42
N CYS A 43 6.54 10.76 -4.39
CA CYS A 43 5.26 11.48 -4.45
C CYS A 43 5.49 12.93 -4.90
N MET A 44 4.71 13.48 -5.84
CA MET A 44 4.80 14.91 -6.26
C MET A 44 4.64 15.90 -5.11
N ASP A 45 3.97 15.50 -4.02
CA ASP A 45 3.79 16.34 -2.83
C ASP A 45 4.98 16.23 -1.83
N ALA A 46 6.04 15.47 -2.16
CA ALA A 46 7.26 15.41 -1.37
C ALA A 46 8.28 16.46 -1.86
N HIS A 47 8.20 17.67 -1.33
CA HIS A 47 9.14 18.74 -1.69
C HIS A 47 10.54 18.50 -1.12
N SER A 48 11.56 18.83 -1.94
CA SER A 48 12.98 18.75 -1.61
C SER A 48 13.36 19.52 -0.33
N LEU A 49 14.23 18.92 0.49
CA LEU A 49 14.85 19.51 1.68
C LEU A 49 15.72 20.76 1.39
N SER A 50 16.00 21.07 0.11
CA SER A 50 16.89 22.18 -0.29
C SER A 50 16.19 23.35 -0.98
N GLY A 51 14.85 23.42 -0.94
CA GLY A 51 14.09 24.58 -1.43
C GLY A 51 14.04 25.73 -0.39
N PRO A 52 14.13 27.01 -0.79
CA PRO A 52 14.11 28.17 0.11
C PRO A 52 12.74 28.40 0.80
N THR A 53 11.73 27.60 0.46
CA THR A 53 10.39 27.67 1.05
C THR A 53 10.26 26.56 2.09
N GLY A 54 10.46 26.88 3.37
CA GLY A 54 10.43 25.98 4.53
C GLY A 54 9.10 25.28 4.81
N CYS A 55 8.54 24.58 3.83
CA CYS A 55 7.44 23.65 4.01
C CYS A 55 8.01 22.35 4.61
N GLN A 56 7.47 21.95 5.76
CA GLN A 56 7.81 20.67 6.40
C GLN A 56 7.30 19.52 5.53
N THR A 57 8.20 18.86 4.82
CA THR A 57 7.90 17.64 4.06
C THR A 57 7.82 16.46 5.03
N TYR A 58 6.75 15.67 4.92
CA TYR A 58 6.61 14.40 5.63
C TYR A 58 6.96 13.29 4.64
N ALA A 59 7.96 12.46 4.95
CA ALA A 59 8.31 11.31 4.11
C ALA A 59 7.24 10.21 4.25
N PRO A 60 7.02 9.37 3.22
CA PRO A 60 6.25 8.14 3.39
C PRO A 60 6.86 7.28 4.50
N LEU A 61 6.01 6.63 5.29
CA LEU A 61 6.42 5.83 6.44
C LEU A 61 6.18 4.36 6.17
N LEU A 62 7.08 3.52 6.70
CA LEU A 62 6.91 2.07 6.71
C LEU A 62 6.67 1.59 8.13
N LEU A 63 5.66 0.74 8.31
CA LEU A 63 5.31 0.20 9.61
C LEU A 63 6.06 -1.10 9.89
N ARG A 64 6.57 -1.23 11.11
CA ARG A 64 7.21 -2.44 11.62
C ARG A 64 6.15 -3.49 11.93
N ASN A 65 6.41 -4.74 11.60
CA ASN A 65 5.56 -5.88 11.92
C ASN A 65 6.38 -7.09 12.40
N ARG A 66 5.74 -8.25 12.56
CA ARG A 66 6.38 -9.47 13.08
C ARG A 66 7.41 -10.08 12.13
N GLY A 67 7.36 -9.75 10.84
CA GLY A 67 8.23 -10.34 9.81
C GLY A 67 7.90 -11.80 9.49
N GLY A 68 8.72 -12.41 8.63
CA GLY A 68 8.61 -13.80 8.19
C GLY A 68 7.27 -14.10 7.51
N GLY A 69 6.71 -15.28 7.81
CA GLY A 69 5.43 -15.75 7.27
C GLY A 69 4.22 -14.89 7.62
N HIS A 70 4.33 -13.94 8.55
CA HIS A 70 3.25 -13.02 8.92
C HIS A 70 3.32 -11.68 8.20
N SER A 71 4.46 -11.34 7.58
CA SER A 71 4.74 -9.98 7.12
C SER A 71 3.66 -9.44 6.16
N LEU A 72 3.16 -10.26 5.23
CA LEU A 72 2.14 -9.84 4.27
C LEU A 72 0.80 -9.51 4.93
N VAL A 73 0.25 -10.42 5.74
CA VAL A 73 -1.05 -10.21 6.40
C VAL A 73 -0.97 -9.10 7.45
N ASP A 74 0.17 -8.97 8.13
CA ASP A 74 0.39 -7.87 9.06
C ASP A 74 0.47 -6.52 8.33
N ALA A 75 1.22 -6.44 7.23
CA ALA A 75 1.34 -5.22 6.45
C ALA A 75 -0.01 -4.78 5.85
N VAL A 76 -0.81 -5.73 5.35
CA VAL A 76 -2.14 -5.46 4.84
C VAL A 76 -3.10 -5.00 5.95
N SER A 77 -3.11 -5.71 7.09
CA SER A 77 -3.91 -5.31 8.26
C SER A 77 -3.50 -3.94 8.79
N GLN A 78 -2.21 -3.62 8.78
CA GLN A 78 -1.70 -2.32 9.20
C GLN A 78 -2.09 -1.21 8.22
N ALA A 79 -2.00 -1.46 6.90
CA ALA A 79 -2.42 -0.51 5.88
C ALA A 79 -3.94 -0.23 5.92
N LEU A 80 -4.73 -1.20 6.37
CA LEU A 80 -6.19 -1.11 6.45
C LEU A 80 -6.75 -0.68 7.79
N TRP A 81 -6.13 -1.04 8.91
CA TRP A 81 -6.69 -0.83 10.25
C TRP A 81 -5.66 -0.35 11.25
N GLY A 82 -4.40 -0.21 10.83
CA GLY A 82 -3.32 0.25 11.69
C GLY A 82 -2.90 -0.76 12.77
N VAL A 83 -3.31 -2.02 12.66
CA VAL A 83 -2.97 -3.11 13.59
C VAL A 83 -2.45 -4.34 12.84
N ILE A 84 -1.69 -5.20 13.49
CA ILE A 84 -1.22 -6.49 12.90
C ILE A 84 -2.32 -7.56 12.92
N ASP A 85 -2.23 -8.57 12.05
CA ASP A 85 -3.18 -9.70 11.99
C ASP A 85 -2.87 -10.72 13.09
N LYS A 86 -3.00 -10.30 14.35
CA LYS A 86 -2.60 -11.09 15.52
C LYS A 86 -3.36 -12.42 15.61
N SER A 87 -4.63 -12.41 15.20
CA SER A 87 -5.53 -13.57 15.26
C SER A 87 -5.52 -14.42 13.99
N ASN A 88 -4.61 -14.15 13.03
CA ASN A 88 -4.52 -14.83 11.74
C ASN A 88 -5.83 -14.82 10.93
N THR A 89 -6.70 -13.84 11.14
CA THR A 89 -8.03 -13.80 10.50
C THR A 89 -7.91 -13.51 9.01
N LEU A 90 -6.98 -12.62 8.61
CA LEU A 90 -6.70 -12.39 7.19
C LEU A 90 -6.01 -13.59 6.57
N ARG A 91 -5.13 -14.26 7.31
CA ARG A 91 -4.44 -15.48 6.85
C ARG A 91 -5.43 -16.62 6.58
N ASP A 92 -6.36 -16.87 7.49
CA ASP A 92 -7.39 -17.89 7.34
C ASP A 92 -8.29 -17.56 6.13
N ALA A 93 -8.72 -16.30 5.99
CA ALA A 93 -9.53 -15.85 4.86
C ALA A 93 -8.80 -16.00 3.51
N LEU A 94 -7.50 -15.68 3.48
CA LEU A 94 -6.62 -15.89 2.33
C LEU A 94 -6.55 -17.37 1.96
N TYR A 95 -6.29 -18.25 2.93
CA TYR A 95 -6.25 -19.70 2.72
C TYR A 95 -7.57 -20.23 2.14
N HIS A 96 -8.70 -19.89 2.77
CA HIS A 96 -10.01 -20.34 2.31
C HIS A 96 -10.35 -19.84 0.90
N THR A 97 -9.97 -18.60 0.58
CA THR A 97 -10.19 -18.00 -0.74
C THR A 97 -9.31 -18.66 -1.81
N LEU A 98 -8.03 -18.91 -1.49
CA LEU A 98 -7.10 -19.61 -2.37
C LEU A 98 -7.59 -21.03 -2.67
N TYR A 99 -8.03 -21.75 -1.63
CA TYR A 99 -8.52 -23.12 -1.76
C TYR A 99 -9.83 -23.18 -2.58
N ALA A 100 -10.79 -22.30 -2.29
CA ALA A 100 -12.07 -22.26 -3.00
C ALA A 100 -11.94 -21.91 -4.49
N MET A 101 -10.92 -21.12 -4.85
CA MET A 101 -10.71 -20.64 -6.23
C MET A 101 -9.38 -21.12 -6.83
N GLU A 102 -8.92 -22.30 -6.38
CA GLU A 102 -7.60 -22.84 -6.73
C GLU A 102 -7.34 -22.84 -8.24
N THR A 103 -8.30 -23.32 -9.04
CA THR A 103 -8.14 -23.42 -10.49
C THR A 103 -7.84 -22.07 -11.14
N ASN A 104 -8.48 -20.99 -10.68
CA ASN A 104 -8.25 -19.64 -11.20
C ASN A 104 -6.86 -19.12 -10.85
N PHE A 105 -6.48 -19.22 -9.57
CA PHE A 105 -5.17 -18.72 -9.10
C PHE A 105 -4.02 -19.56 -9.66
N ARG A 106 -4.17 -20.89 -9.71
CA ARG A 106 -3.18 -21.80 -10.28
C ARG A 106 -2.96 -21.54 -11.76
N GLY A 107 -4.03 -21.29 -12.52
CA GLY A 107 -3.95 -20.92 -13.93
C GLY A 107 -3.13 -19.66 -14.14
N ARG A 108 -3.45 -18.58 -13.41
CA ARG A 108 -2.71 -17.31 -13.47
C ARG A 108 -1.26 -17.43 -13.03
N TRP A 109 -1.00 -18.19 -11.96
CA TRP A 109 0.34 -18.48 -11.48
C TRP A 109 1.16 -19.22 -12.54
N ALA A 110 0.61 -20.28 -13.14
CA ALA A 110 1.27 -21.02 -14.21
C ALA A 110 1.56 -20.13 -15.43
N THR A 111 0.59 -19.30 -15.85
CA THR A 111 0.79 -18.35 -16.94
C THR A 111 1.89 -17.33 -16.64
N SER A 112 1.98 -16.85 -15.39
CA SER A 112 3.06 -15.95 -14.96
C SER A 112 4.43 -16.61 -15.09
N LEU A 113 4.58 -17.87 -14.65
CA LEU A 113 5.83 -18.63 -14.78
C LEU A 113 6.23 -18.87 -16.25
N MET A 114 5.26 -19.21 -17.10
CA MET A 114 5.50 -19.36 -18.55
C MET A 114 5.98 -18.06 -19.19
N LYS A 115 5.43 -16.91 -18.78
CA LYS A 115 5.86 -15.58 -19.26
C LYS A 115 7.30 -15.25 -18.86
N LEU A 116 7.79 -15.80 -17.76
CA LEU A 116 9.20 -15.68 -17.33
C LEU A 116 10.14 -16.64 -18.09
N GLY A 117 9.62 -17.46 -19.02
CA GLY A 117 10.39 -18.45 -19.76
C GLY A 117 10.81 -19.66 -18.92
N LEU A 118 10.18 -19.86 -17.76
CA LEU A 118 10.44 -21.00 -16.90
C LEU A 118 9.66 -22.22 -17.40
N ASN A 119 10.38 -23.21 -17.93
CA ASN A 119 9.81 -24.48 -18.38
C ASN A 119 9.84 -25.49 -17.23
N PHE A 120 8.73 -25.57 -16.49
CA PHE A 120 8.53 -26.57 -15.46
C PHE A 120 7.68 -27.74 -15.98
N ASP A 121 8.04 -28.97 -15.60
CA ASP A 121 7.17 -30.11 -15.86
C ASP A 121 5.94 -30.10 -14.93
N ILE A 122 4.94 -30.92 -15.25
CA ILE A 122 3.67 -30.98 -14.53
C ILE A 122 3.87 -31.36 -13.06
N TRP A 123 4.84 -32.23 -12.76
CA TRP A 123 5.12 -32.72 -11.41
C TRP A 123 5.70 -31.63 -10.52
N MET A 124 6.69 -30.89 -11.03
CA MET A 124 7.30 -29.78 -10.33
C MET A 124 6.30 -28.65 -10.13
N MET A 125 5.48 -28.35 -11.14
CA MET A 125 4.36 -27.39 -11.00
C MET A 125 3.40 -27.79 -9.88
N GLN A 126 3.00 -29.07 -9.82
CA GLN A 126 2.12 -29.58 -8.77
C GLN A 126 2.77 -29.53 -7.39
N ARG A 127 4.07 -29.85 -7.30
CA ARG A 127 4.82 -29.79 -6.04
C ARG A 127 4.93 -28.35 -5.51
N HIS A 128 5.30 -27.39 -6.35
CA HIS A 128 5.37 -25.99 -5.96
C HIS A 128 4.00 -25.46 -5.54
N TRP A 129 2.96 -25.76 -6.31
CA TRP A 129 1.61 -25.34 -5.99
C TRP A 129 1.10 -25.93 -4.65
N SER A 130 1.46 -27.17 -4.33
CA SER A 130 1.11 -27.79 -3.04
C SER A 130 1.70 -26.99 -1.87
N ASN A 131 2.95 -26.52 -1.98
CA ASN A 131 3.56 -25.67 -0.97
C ASN A 131 2.89 -24.29 -0.86
N ILE A 132 2.39 -23.74 -1.97
CA ILE A 132 1.64 -22.47 -1.99
C ILE A 132 0.32 -22.62 -1.23
N ILE A 133 -0.39 -23.75 -1.41
CA ILE A 133 -1.65 -24.01 -0.69
C ILE A 133 -1.43 -24.14 0.82
N GLU A 134 -0.28 -24.63 1.27
CA GLU A 134 0.10 -24.75 2.70
C GLU A 134 0.35 -23.39 3.40
N CYS A 135 -0.25 -22.32 2.90
CA CYS A 135 -0.15 -20.97 3.44
C CYS A 135 -0.88 -20.77 4.78
N ASN A 136 -1.72 -21.70 5.25
CA ASN A 136 -2.49 -21.51 6.49
C ASN A 136 -1.60 -21.49 7.75
N ASP A 137 -0.51 -22.26 7.76
CA ASP A 137 0.37 -22.34 8.92
C ASP A 137 1.28 -21.09 9.00
N PRO A 138 1.22 -20.31 10.10
CA PRO A 138 2.12 -19.20 10.47
C PRO A 138 3.59 -19.30 10.00
N GLY A 139 4.16 -20.50 10.04
CA GLY A 139 5.55 -20.76 9.69
C GLY A 139 5.88 -20.65 8.20
N PHE A 140 4.88 -20.69 7.32
CA PHE A 140 5.09 -20.66 5.88
C PHE A 140 5.13 -19.23 5.32
N PRO A 141 6.09 -18.91 4.45
CA PRO A 141 6.17 -17.60 3.81
C PRO A 141 5.05 -17.41 2.78
N LEU A 142 4.55 -16.19 2.69
CA LEU A 142 3.58 -15.80 1.68
C LEU A 142 4.30 -15.13 0.49
N GLU A 143 4.15 -15.71 -0.70
CA GLU A 143 4.67 -15.19 -1.97
C GLU A 143 3.65 -14.36 -2.78
N GLN A 144 4.03 -13.92 -3.99
CA GLN A 144 3.30 -12.97 -4.83
C GLN A 144 1.84 -13.35 -5.10
N ILE A 145 1.56 -14.64 -5.34
CA ILE A 145 0.20 -15.08 -5.65
C ILE A 145 -0.75 -14.84 -4.47
N HIS A 146 -0.25 -14.91 -3.23
CA HIS A 146 -1.04 -14.61 -2.04
C HIS A 146 -1.43 -13.14 -1.93
N ILE A 147 -0.64 -12.23 -2.52
CA ILE A 147 -0.98 -10.80 -2.62
C ILE A 147 -2.19 -10.62 -3.54
N LEU A 148 -2.22 -11.34 -4.66
CA LEU A 148 -3.38 -11.34 -5.57
C LEU A 148 -4.63 -11.92 -4.88
N VAL A 149 -4.48 -12.99 -4.10
CA VAL A 149 -5.58 -13.57 -3.30
C VAL A 149 -6.10 -12.55 -2.29
N LEU A 150 -5.21 -11.86 -1.56
CA LEU A 150 -5.62 -10.81 -0.61
C LEU A 150 -6.33 -9.65 -1.28
N ALA A 151 -5.91 -9.25 -2.48
CA ALA A 151 -6.63 -8.23 -3.26
C ALA A 151 -8.08 -8.66 -3.54
N GLN A 152 -8.33 -9.97 -3.65
CA GLN A 152 -9.69 -10.53 -3.76
C GLN A 152 -10.41 -10.57 -2.42
N VAL A 153 -9.77 -11.05 -1.35
CA VAL A 153 -10.36 -11.09 0.01
C VAL A 153 -10.86 -9.71 0.43
N LEU A 154 -10.06 -8.68 0.14
CA LEU A 154 -10.35 -7.30 0.52
C LEU A 154 -11.23 -6.56 -0.48
N ASN A 155 -11.42 -7.13 -1.66
CA ASN A 155 -12.00 -6.45 -2.81
C ASN A 155 -11.36 -5.05 -2.98
N ARG A 156 -10.02 -5.02 -3.04
CA ARG A 156 -9.19 -3.80 -3.10
C ARG A 156 -7.85 -4.11 -3.79
N PRO A 157 -7.43 -3.34 -4.80
CA PRO A 157 -6.14 -3.56 -5.44
C PRO A 157 -5.00 -3.28 -4.46
N ILE A 158 -3.84 -3.89 -4.71
CA ILE A 158 -2.63 -3.71 -3.89
C ILE A 158 -1.48 -3.33 -4.81
N ILE A 159 -0.70 -2.33 -4.43
CA ILE A 159 0.56 -1.96 -5.08
C ILE A 159 1.71 -2.30 -4.15
N VAL A 160 2.70 -2.99 -4.69
CA VAL A 160 3.92 -3.36 -3.95
C VAL A 160 5.13 -2.64 -4.54
N PHE A 161 5.83 -1.90 -3.68
CA PHE A 161 7.09 -1.23 -3.99
C PHE A 161 8.24 -1.99 -3.36
N PRO A 162 9.23 -2.46 -4.12
CA PRO A 162 10.48 -2.96 -3.56
C PRO A 162 11.26 -1.75 -2.98
N ILE A 163 11.37 -1.68 -1.65
CA ILE A 163 12.07 -0.58 -0.97
C ILE A 163 13.51 -1.03 -0.71
N GLU A 164 14.45 -0.15 -1.02
CA GLU A 164 15.84 -0.49 -1.30
C GLU A 164 15.94 -1.36 -2.57
N SER A 165 16.86 -1.01 -3.47
CA SER A 165 17.24 -1.95 -4.51
C SER A 165 17.87 -3.14 -3.81
N SER A 166 17.11 -4.24 -3.67
CA SER A 166 17.63 -5.58 -3.48
C SER A 166 18.62 -5.89 -4.62
N LYS A 167 19.87 -5.42 -4.47
CA LYS A 167 20.92 -5.30 -5.49
C LYS A 167 21.45 -6.62 -6.05
N LEU A 168 20.75 -7.74 -5.89
CA LEU A 168 21.30 -9.06 -6.22
C LEU A 168 20.45 -10.01 -7.05
N ASN A 169 19.22 -9.68 -7.46
CA ASN A 169 18.53 -10.48 -8.50
C ASN A 169 17.42 -9.69 -9.23
N PRO A 170 17.78 -8.62 -9.95
CA PRO A 170 16.83 -8.03 -10.86
C PRO A 170 16.59 -8.98 -12.05
N PHE A 171 15.35 -9.10 -12.54
CA PHE A 171 15.04 -9.79 -13.80
C PHE A 171 14.89 -8.75 -14.92
N PRO A 172 15.33 -9.04 -16.15
CA PRO A 172 15.17 -8.12 -17.26
C PRO A 172 13.68 -7.88 -17.52
N ALA A 173 13.26 -6.62 -17.54
CA ALA A 173 11.99 -6.20 -18.09
C ALA A 173 11.88 -6.71 -19.53
N ARG A 174 10.64 -7.01 -19.92
CA ARG A 174 10.35 -7.82 -21.12
C ARG A 174 10.91 -7.19 -22.40
N ASP A 175 11.11 -5.88 -22.39
CA ASP A 175 11.60 -5.07 -23.51
C ASP A 175 13.13 -5.14 -23.77
N ARG A 176 13.91 -5.95 -23.04
CA ARG A 176 15.36 -6.12 -23.31
C ARG A 176 16.14 -4.78 -23.36
N ARG A 177 15.58 -3.71 -22.78
CA ARG A 177 16.29 -2.43 -22.66
C ARG A 177 17.37 -2.58 -21.58
N PRO A 178 18.56 -2.00 -21.77
CA PRO A 178 19.70 -2.18 -20.84
C PRO A 178 19.39 -1.81 -19.38
N ASP A 179 18.35 -1.01 -19.14
CA ASP A 179 18.05 -0.36 -17.85
C ASP A 179 16.74 -0.81 -17.21
N GLY A 180 15.96 -1.69 -17.87
CA GLY A 180 14.67 -2.14 -17.37
C GLY A 180 14.82 -3.35 -16.46
N TRP A 181 14.97 -3.14 -15.17
CA TRP A 181 15.08 -4.20 -14.17
C TRP A 181 13.86 -4.12 -13.24
N LYS A 182 13.01 -5.15 -13.23
CA LYS A 182 11.80 -5.20 -12.40
C LYS A 182 11.96 -6.23 -11.30
N HIS A 183 11.62 -5.89 -10.06
CA HIS A 183 11.61 -6.88 -8.99
C HIS A 183 10.38 -7.82 -9.16
N PRO A 184 10.49 -9.14 -8.99
CA PRO A 184 9.36 -10.06 -9.23
C PRO A 184 8.08 -9.73 -8.44
N VAL A 185 8.23 -9.20 -7.21
CA VAL A 185 7.09 -8.79 -6.38
C VAL A 185 6.53 -7.40 -6.72
N GLU A 186 7.27 -6.58 -7.46
CA GLU A 186 6.90 -5.20 -7.78
C GLU A 186 5.70 -5.20 -8.73
N GLY A 187 4.68 -4.41 -8.44
CA GLY A 187 3.57 -4.27 -9.37
C GLY A 187 2.23 -3.95 -8.74
N PHE A 188 1.26 -3.82 -9.64
CA PHE A 188 -0.15 -3.66 -9.34
C PHE A 188 -0.85 -5.02 -9.33
N TYR A 189 -1.43 -5.39 -8.20
CA TYR A 189 -2.20 -6.61 -7.99
C TYR A 189 -3.69 -6.25 -8.06
N PRO A 190 -4.39 -6.59 -9.17
CA PRO A 190 -5.75 -6.14 -9.42
C PRO A 190 -6.80 -6.93 -8.62
N GLN A 191 -8.01 -6.36 -8.51
CA GLN A 191 -9.22 -7.15 -8.30
C GLN A 191 -9.56 -7.87 -9.61
N LEU A 192 -9.82 -9.16 -9.56
CA LEU A 192 -10.13 -9.95 -10.75
C LEU A 192 -11.62 -9.82 -11.10
N PRO A 193 -11.97 -9.38 -12.33
CA PRO A 193 -13.37 -9.30 -12.77
C PRO A 193 -14.04 -10.66 -12.70
N GLY A 194 -15.26 -10.71 -12.18
CA GLY A 194 -16.05 -11.95 -12.08
C GLY A 194 -15.74 -12.84 -10.88
N LEU A 195 -14.69 -12.54 -10.08
CA LEU A 195 -14.47 -13.21 -8.79
C LEU A 195 -15.14 -12.46 -7.63
N ASN A 196 -15.25 -11.14 -7.73
CA ASN A 196 -15.84 -10.28 -6.71
C ASN A 196 -16.73 -9.19 -7.32
N ASN A 197 -17.58 -8.58 -6.48
CA ASN A 197 -18.29 -7.36 -6.82
C ASN A 197 -17.28 -6.22 -7.02
N TYR A 198 -16.89 -5.98 -8.26
CA TYR A 198 -15.90 -4.96 -8.64
C TYR A 198 -16.16 -3.61 -7.97
N ARG A 199 -15.12 -3.02 -7.35
CA ARG A 199 -15.19 -1.69 -6.73
C ARG A 199 -13.98 -0.85 -7.11
N LEU A 200 -14.24 0.32 -7.67
CA LEU A 200 -13.26 1.39 -7.80
C LEU A 200 -12.91 1.90 -6.40
N CYS A 201 -11.76 1.49 -5.88
CA CYS A 201 -11.23 1.95 -4.60
C CYS A 201 -9.71 2.17 -4.71
N PRO A 202 -9.12 3.10 -3.93
CA PRO A 202 -7.68 3.32 -3.97
C PRO A 202 -6.89 2.07 -3.57
N PRO A 203 -5.76 1.78 -4.23
CA PRO A 203 -4.96 0.62 -3.90
C PRO A 203 -4.34 0.73 -2.51
N LEU A 204 -4.14 -0.40 -1.83
CA LEU A 204 -3.26 -0.44 -0.66
C LEU A 204 -1.81 -0.39 -1.12
N LEU A 205 -0.95 0.27 -0.36
CA LEU A 205 0.46 0.38 -0.69
C LEU A 205 1.30 -0.42 0.31
N LEU A 206 2.17 -1.28 -0.21
CA LEU A 206 3.08 -2.08 0.58
C LEU A 206 4.51 -1.82 0.14
N GLY A 207 5.43 -1.74 1.09
CA GLY A 207 6.86 -1.82 0.86
C GLY A 207 7.34 -3.28 0.99
N TYR A 208 8.28 -3.70 0.16
CA TYR A 208 8.93 -5.00 0.26
C TYR A 208 10.42 -4.83 0.51
N ILE A 209 10.91 -5.34 1.65
CA ILE A 209 12.30 -5.21 2.11
C ILE A 209 12.77 -6.56 2.64
N ASN A 210 13.90 -7.06 2.13
CA ASN A 210 14.58 -8.25 2.67
C ASN A 210 13.65 -9.46 2.89
N GLY A 211 12.75 -9.74 1.95
CA GLY A 211 11.81 -10.86 2.06
C GLY A 211 10.54 -10.58 2.85
N ASN A 212 10.35 -9.36 3.36
CA ASN A 212 9.21 -8.99 4.21
C ASN A 212 8.39 -7.87 3.59
N PHE A 213 7.07 -7.96 3.76
CA PHE A 213 6.14 -6.90 3.42
C PHE A 213 5.92 -5.97 4.60
N HIS A 214 5.74 -4.68 4.32
CA HIS A 214 5.53 -3.61 5.28
C HIS A 214 4.43 -2.68 4.78
N ALA A 215 3.57 -2.17 5.67
CA ALA A 215 2.57 -1.17 5.28
C ALA A 215 3.28 0.13 4.91
N LEU A 216 3.05 0.63 3.68
CA LEU A 216 3.58 1.91 3.22
C LEU A 216 2.49 2.98 3.35
N VAL A 217 2.75 3.98 4.18
CA VAL A 217 1.76 5.03 4.46
C VAL A 217 2.26 6.37 3.91
N LEU A 218 1.48 6.95 3.01
CA LEU A 218 1.80 8.25 2.41
C LEU A 218 1.45 9.41 3.36
N PRO A 219 2.24 10.49 3.35
CA PRO A 219 1.95 11.69 4.12
C PRO A 219 0.61 12.35 3.72
N PRO A 220 -0.08 13.04 4.64
CA PRO A 220 -1.16 13.95 4.30
C PRO A 220 -0.59 15.22 3.65
N ARG A 221 -1.36 15.81 2.73
CA ARG A 221 -1.03 17.11 2.16
C ARG A 221 -1.16 18.19 3.26
N PRO A 222 -0.15 19.05 3.50
CA PRO A 222 -0.35 20.22 4.33
C PRO A 222 -1.37 21.15 3.64
N ILE A 223 -2.39 21.60 4.37
CA ILE A 223 -3.35 22.60 3.87
C ILE A 223 -2.61 23.94 3.79
N VAL A 224 -1.88 24.17 2.71
CA VAL A 224 -1.25 25.47 2.43
C VAL A 224 -2.22 26.27 1.57
N GLY A 225 -3.00 27.16 2.19
CA GLY A 225 -3.82 28.17 1.51
C GLY A 225 -5.33 28.03 1.68
N ARG A 226 -6.03 29.17 1.56
CA ARG A 226 -7.51 29.27 1.63
C ARG A 226 -8.13 28.25 0.67
N VAL A 227 -8.91 27.32 1.22
CA VAL A 227 -9.85 26.51 0.46
C VAL A 227 -10.93 27.45 -0.07
N ASP A 228 -11.00 27.64 -1.38
CA ASP A 228 -12.15 28.28 -2.01
C ASP A 228 -13.40 27.44 -1.70
N THR A 229 -14.40 28.08 -1.12
CA THR A 229 -15.62 27.47 -0.53
C THR A 229 -16.57 26.83 -1.55
N GLY A 230 -16.12 26.57 -2.79
CA GLY A 230 -16.94 26.05 -3.89
C GLY A 230 -16.53 24.68 -4.44
N ARG A 231 -15.41 24.11 -4.00
CA ARG A 231 -15.00 22.74 -4.39
C ARG A 231 -14.54 21.98 -3.14
N PRO A 232 -15.03 20.76 -2.88
CA PRO A 232 -14.46 19.94 -1.81
C PRO A 232 -12.96 19.83 -2.06
N SER A 233 -12.15 20.21 -1.06
CA SER A 233 -10.70 20.21 -1.11
C SER A 233 -10.22 18.77 -1.31
N ARG A 234 -10.08 18.37 -2.58
CA ARG A 234 -9.57 17.06 -2.96
C ARG A 234 -8.09 16.99 -2.58
N ILE A 235 -7.77 16.17 -1.59
CA ILE A 235 -6.39 15.81 -1.25
C ILE A 235 -6.01 14.71 -2.23
N TYR A 236 -5.43 15.09 -3.37
CA TYR A 236 -4.83 14.11 -4.28
C TYR A 236 -3.51 13.64 -3.68
N ARG A 237 -3.26 12.33 -3.62
CA ARG A 237 -1.90 11.80 -3.39
C ARG A 237 -1.51 11.04 -4.64
N TYR A 238 -0.29 11.26 -5.09
CA TYR A 238 0.24 10.69 -6.32
C TYR A 238 1.47 9.84 -6.03
N ILE A 239 1.59 8.73 -6.76
CA ILE A 239 2.76 7.85 -6.74
C ILE A 239 3.33 7.83 -8.14
N ARG A 240 4.66 7.90 -8.28
CA ARG A 240 5.29 7.88 -9.60
C ARG A 240 4.98 6.58 -10.34
N CYS A 241 4.62 6.67 -11.62
CA CYS A 241 4.53 5.49 -12.47
C CYS A 241 5.94 4.84 -12.64
N PRO A 242 6.01 3.51 -12.80
CA PRO A 242 7.26 2.83 -13.12
C PRO A 242 7.87 3.34 -14.44
N PRO A 243 9.20 3.20 -14.63
CA PRO A 243 9.88 3.64 -15.86
C PRO A 243 9.64 2.70 -17.06
N TYR A 244 8.67 1.79 -16.98
CA TYR A 244 8.31 0.80 -17.98
C TYR A 244 6.78 0.78 -18.16
N PRO A 245 6.25 0.16 -19.25
CA PRO A 245 4.81 0.20 -19.54
C PRO A 245 3.94 -0.30 -18.39
N LEU A 246 2.84 0.40 -18.08
CA LEU A 246 1.91 0.01 -17.01
C LEU A 246 1.29 -1.38 -17.22
N THR A 247 1.18 -1.84 -18.47
CA THR A 247 0.74 -3.20 -18.79
C THR A 247 1.72 -4.27 -18.27
N GLU A 248 3.03 -3.95 -18.17
CA GLU A 248 4.01 -4.80 -17.50
C GLU A 248 3.99 -4.65 -15.97
N TYR A 249 3.38 -3.59 -15.45
CA TYR A 249 3.24 -3.36 -14.01
C TYR A 249 2.15 -4.24 -13.39
N VAL A 250 1.11 -4.59 -14.15
CA VAL A 250 0.00 -5.45 -13.68
C VAL A 250 0.48 -6.90 -13.51
N GLN A 251 0.27 -7.44 -12.32
CA GLN A 251 0.69 -8.80 -11.95
C GLN A 251 -0.39 -9.84 -12.29
N PHE A 252 0.04 -11.05 -12.64
CA PHE A 252 -0.82 -12.23 -12.87
C PHE A 252 -1.94 -12.06 -13.93
N VAL A 253 -1.70 -11.22 -14.92
CA VAL A 253 -2.54 -11.12 -16.13
C VAL A 253 -2.39 -12.38 -16.98
N MET A 254 -3.48 -12.83 -17.60
CA MET A 254 -3.52 -13.98 -18.50
C MET A 254 -2.90 -13.60 -19.86
N ASP A 255 -3.32 -12.47 -20.42
CA ASP A 255 -2.85 -11.99 -21.72
C ASP A 255 -2.64 -10.46 -21.73
N ALA A 256 -2.23 -9.93 -22.89
CA ALA A 256 -1.96 -8.50 -23.05
C ALA A 256 -3.24 -7.65 -23.01
N LYS A 257 -4.35 -8.18 -23.50
CA LYS A 257 -5.64 -7.47 -23.53
C LYS A 257 -6.16 -7.27 -22.11
N GLU A 258 -6.09 -8.31 -21.28
CA GLU A 258 -6.48 -8.20 -19.88
C GLU A 258 -5.62 -7.17 -19.13
N ALA A 259 -4.32 -7.06 -19.44
CA ALA A 259 -3.46 -6.03 -18.88
C ALA A 259 -3.89 -4.62 -19.29
N GLU A 260 -4.25 -4.42 -20.56
CA GLU A 260 -4.76 -3.14 -21.07
C GLU A 260 -6.09 -2.76 -20.40
N ASP A 261 -7.01 -3.71 -20.27
CA ASP A 261 -8.30 -3.52 -19.60
C ASP A 261 -8.08 -3.13 -18.13
N PHE A 262 -7.15 -3.78 -17.42
CA PHE A 262 -6.79 -3.40 -16.05
C PHE A 262 -6.23 -2.00 -15.95
N VAL A 263 -5.26 -1.63 -16.79
CA VAL A 263 -4.68 -0.28 -16.77
C VAL A 263 -5.76 0.77 -17.04
N LYS A 264 -6.63 0.53 -18.01
CA LYS A 264 -7.68 1.47 -18.40
C LYS A 264 -8.75 1.64 -17.32
N ASP A 265 -9.19 0.55 -16.70
CA ASP A 265 -10.35 0.56 -15.82
C ASP A 265 -9.99 0.73 -14.34
N ASN A 266 -8.76 0.38 -13.93
CA ASN A 266 -8.36 0.31 -12.52
C ASN A 266 -7.26 1.28 -12.12
N ILE A 267 -6.47 1.78 -13.07
CA ILE A 267 -5.35 2.67 -12.78
C ILE A 267 -5.67 4.06 -13.32
N VAL A 268 -5.89 5.00 -12.41
CA VAL A 268 -6.07 6.41 -12.76
C VAL A 268 -4.70 7.05 -12.86
N VAL A 269 -4.31 7.45 -14.07
CA VAL A 269 -3.03 8.08 -14.37
C VAL A 269 -3.21 9.57 -14.65
N ASP A 270 -2.39 10.39 -14.00
CA ASP A 270 -2.26 11.82 -14.25
C ASP A 270 -0.88 12.12 -14.86
N VAL A 271 -0.76 13.19 -15.64
CA VAL A 271 0.49 13.58 -16.30
C VAL A 271 0.81 15.02 -15.94
N ASP A 272 1.97 15.24 -15.35
CA ASP A 272 2.40 16.58 -14.98
C ASP A 272 2.91 17.40 -16.18
N CYS A 273 3.23 18.67 -15.94
CA CYS A 273 3.74 19.58 -16.96
C CYS A 273 5.09 19.16 -17.57
N ASN A 274 5.82 18.26 -16.92
CA ASN A 274 7.09 17.72 -17.41
C ASN A 274 6.89 16.40 -18.17
N GLY A 275 5.65 15.93 -18.33
CA GLY A 275 5.32 14.67 -18.99
C GLY A 275 5.53 13.44 -18.11
N GLN A 276 5.81 13.60 -16.80
CA GLN A 276 5.93 12.48 -15.87
C GLN A 276 4.53 11.98 -15.48
N GLN A 277 4.38 10.66 -15.49
CA GLN A 277 3.12 9.99 -15.19
C GLN A 277 3.02 9.62 -13.71
N TRP A 278 1.80 9.69 -13.19
CA TRP A 278 1.47 9.59 -11.78
C TRP A 278 0.24 8.71 -11.56
N ILE A 279 0.34 7.68 -10.72
CA ILE A 279 -0.81 6.89 -10.27
C ILE A 279 -1.51 7.66 -9.17
N TYR A 280 -2.80 7.91 -9.36
CA TYR A 280 -3.65 8.55 -8.37
C TYR A 280 -4.02 7.58 -7.23
N HIS A 281 -3.80 8.03 -6.00
CA HIS A 281 -4.07 7.30 -4.78
C HIS A 281 -4.79 8.23 -3.77
N SER A 282 -6.09 8.44 -3.94
CA SER A 282 -6.91 9.06 -2.89
C SER A 282 -8.40 8.78 -3.08
N THR A 283 -9.14 8.66 -1.98
CA THR A 283 -10.60 8.68 -2.00
C THR A 283 -11.09 10.14 -2.08
N PHE A 284 -12.18 10.38 -2.81
CA PHE A 284 -12.95 11.60 -2.64
C PHE A 284 -13.36 11.71 -1.17
N GLY A 285 -12.86 12.74 -0.47
CA GLY A 285 -13.01 12.85 0.97
C GLY A 285 -14.48 12.95 1.40
N SER A 286 -15.00 11.87 1.97
CA SER A 286 -16.07 11.97 2.96
C SER A 286 -15.42 12.23 4.33
N PRO A 287 -15.88 13.22 5.11
CA PRO A 287 -15.41 13.40 6.47
C PRO A 287 -15.66 12.11 7.27
N HIS A 288 -14.67 11.70 8.06
CA HIS A 288 -14.66 10.43 8.78
C HIS A 288 -15.97 10.22 9.56
N ALA A 289 -16.45 8.97 9.61
CA ALA A 289 -17.34 8.59 10.69
C ALA A 289 -16.53 8.69 11.99
N LYS A 290 -16.88 9.63 12.88
CA LYS A 290 -16.22 9.85 14.19
C LYS A 290 -16.11 8.59 15.08
N ASN A 291 -16.74 7.49 14.67
CA ASN A 291 -16.85 6.23 15.37
C ASN A 291 -16.00 5.10 14.75
N ASP A 292 -15.13 5.37 13.76
CA ASP A 292 -14.21 4.34 13.26
C ASP A 292 -13.26 3.88 14.38
N LEU A 293 -13.24 2.56 14.63
CA LEU A 293 -12.50 1.99 15.76
C LEU A 293 -10.99 2.10 15.57
N GLY A 294 -10.49 1.96 14.34
CA GLY A 294 -9.07 2.13 14.05
C GLY A 294 -8.60 3.56 14.35
N PHE A 295 -9.42 4.55 13.96
CA PHE A 295 -9.17 5.95 14.27
C PHE A 295 -9.15 6.20 15.79
N LEU A 296 -10.10 5.63 16.53
CA LEU A 296 -10.14 5.76 17.98
C LEU A 296 -8.92 5.11 18.65
N LEU A 297 -8.55 3.89 18.25
CA LEU A 297 -7.38 3.18 18.77
C LEU A 297 -6.09 3.96 18.52
N TRP A 298 -5.91 4.49 17.31
CA TRP A 298 -4.74 5.32 16.99
C TRP A 298 -4.75 6.64 17.75
N LYS A 299 -5.89 7.32 17.84
CA LYS A 299 -6.03 8.56 18.62
C LYS A 299 -5.66 8.32 20.09
N ASP A 300 -6.16 7.24 20.68
CA ASP A 300 -5.91 6.91 22.08
C ASP A 300 -4.46 6.45 22.29
N TRP A 301 -3.89 5.68 21.35
CA TRP A 301 -2.47 5.34 21.37
C TRP A 301 -1.59 6.59 21.30
N ILE A 302 -1.90 7.54 20.41
CA ILE A 302 -1.15 8.79 20.32
C ILE A 302 -1.33 9.61 21.60
N LYS A 303 -2.54 9.72 22.15
CA LYS A 303 -2.77 10.43 23.43
C LYS A 303 -1.98 9.83 24.59
N ALA A 304 -1.94 8.50 24.68
CA ALA A 304 -1.25 7.78 25.73
C ALA A 304 0.28 7.95 25.65
N HIS A 305 0.84 7.97 24.44
CA HIS A 305 2.30 7.99 24.24
C HIS A 305 2.86 9.39 23.91
N PHE A 306 2.01 10.33 23.49
CA PHE A 306 2.37 11.69 23.11
C PHE A 306 1.44 12.77 23.72
N PRO A 307 1.22 12.79 25.05
CA PRO A 307 0.28 13.69 25.71
C PRO A 307 0.64 15.18 25.56
N LYS A 308 1.92 15.50 25.28
CA LYS A 308 2.40 16.89 25.09
C LYS A 308 2.15 17.44 23.67
N ILE A 309 1.79 16.58 22.74
CA ILE A 309 1.66 16.89 21.32
C ILE A 309 0.22 17.28 20.98
N ILE A 310 -0.77 16.78 21.71
CA ILE A 310 -2.20 16.99 21.45
C ILE A 310 -2.74 18.13 22.34
N ARG A 311 -3.18 19.23 21.74
CA ARG A 311 -4.07 20.21 22.41
C ARG A 311 -5.49 19.66 22.41
N GLU A 312 -6.23 19.84 23.52
CA GLU A 312 -7.58 19.28 23.72
C GLU A 312 -8.58 19.65 22.60
N ASP A 313 -8.35 20.78 21.91
CA ASP A 313 -9.21 21.31 20.84
C ASP A 313 -8.78 20.91 19.41
N CYS A 314 -7.68 20.17 19.23
CA CYS A 314 -7.20 19.79 17.90
C CYS A 314 -7.80 18.46 17.46
N GLU A 315 -8.53 18.46 16.33
CA GLU A 315 -8.78 17.23 15.58
C GLU A 315 -7.44 16.69 15.10
N VAL A 316 -6.96 15.61 15.72
CA VAL A 316 -5.79 14.86 15.27
C VAL A 316 -6.16 14.21 13.94
N ILE A 317 -6.01 14.97 12.86
CA ILE A 317 -6.14 14.47 11.49
C ILE A 317 -4.76 13.92 11.14
N PHE A 318 -4.40 12.78 11.74
CA PHE A 318 -3.18 12.06 11.39
C PHE A 318 -3.50 10.67 10.82
N PHE A 319 -2.96 10.47 9.60
CA PHE A 319 -2.56 9.21 8.98
C PHE A 319 -3.57 8.07 8.80
N MET A 320 -4.88 8.32 8.95
CA MET A 320 -5.93 7.36 8.58
C MET A 320 -6.91 7.86 7.51
N SER A 321 -6.55 8.89 6.73
CA SER A 321 -7.39 9.34 5.61
C SER A 321 -7.66 8.27 4.51
N LEU A 322 -7.15 7.05 4.67
CA LEU A 322 -7.34 5.92 3.77
C LEU A 322 -7.91 4.68 4.45
N ILE A 323 -8.29 4.77 5.72
CA ILE A 323 -8.89 3.66 6.44
C ILE A 323 -10.36 4.00 6.70
N CYS A 324 -11.22 3.09 6.26
CA CYS A 324 -12.67 3.15 6.36
C CYS A 324 -13.40 3.91 5.23
N GLU A 325 -13.39 3.27 4.05
CA GLU A 325 -14.64 2.84 3.44
C GLU A 325 -14.41 1.45 2.84
N SER A 326 -14.84 0.39 3.56
CA SER A 326 -15.29 -0.91 3.03
C SER A 326 -15.30 -1.98 4.13
N VAL A 327 -16.17 -1.83 5.13
CA VAL A 327 -16.78 -2.99 5.80
C VAL A 327 -18.26 -2.67 6.00
N ILE A 328 -19.02 -2.80 4.92
CA ILE A 328 -20.41 -3.24 5.01
C ILE A 328 -20.44 -4.47 4.11
N LEU A 329 -20.81 -5.62 4.70
CA LEU A 329 -20.77 -6.99 4.18
C LEU A 329 -19.48 -7.76 4.50
N LEU A 330 -19.23 -8.02 5.79
CA LEU A 330 -18.64 -9.27 6.29
C LEU A 330 -18.96 -9.35 7.80
N PHE A 331 -20.27 -9.40 8.09
CA PHE A 331 -20.89 -9.96 9.30
C PHE A 331 -22.27 -10.45 8.89
#